data_AF-A0A916W8R8-F1
#
_entry.id   AF-A0A916W8R8-F1
#
_cell.length_a   1.000
_cell.length_b   1.000
_cell.length_c   1.000
_cell.angle_alpha   90.00
_cell.angle_beta   90.00
_cell.angle_gamma   90.00
#
_symmetry.space_group_name_H-M   'P 1'
#
loop_
_entity.id
_entity.type
_entity.pdbx_description
1 polymer ?
#
loop_
_entity_poly.entity_id
_entity_poly.type
_entity_poly.pdbx_seq_one_letter_code
_entity_poly.pdbx_strand_id
1 'polypeptide(L)'
;MDPMISAASDALSKGDPLAALKRIALRDDPPALALRGIAMAQLGDLARALELLRRAARAFGPRDPLPRARCAVAEAEIALVLRDLGGTLQML
;
A
#
# COMPACT_ATOMS: atom_id res chain seq x y z
N MET A 1 -4.14 4.87 -18.13
CA MET A 1 -4.38 4.61 -16.69
C MET A 1 -5.11 3.29 -16.59
N ASP A 2 -4.67 2.35 -15.74
CA ASP A 2 -5.32 1.04 -15.59
C ASP A 2 -6.69 1.22 -14.90
N PRO A 3 -7.81 0.89 -15.57
CA PRO A 3 -9.15 1.12 -15.02
C PRO A 3 -9.42 0.39 -13.71
N MET A 4 -8.82 -0.78 -13.50
CA MET A 4 -9.02 -1.55 -12.26
C MET A 4 -8.34 -0.86 -11.08
N ILE A 5 -7.15 -0.32 -11.29
CA ILE A 5 -6.41 0.44 -10.26
C ILE A 5 -7.18 1.72 -9.89
N SER A 6 -7.68 2.46 -10.88
CA SER A 6 -8.49 3.66 -10.62
C SER A 6 -9.76 3.34 -9.83
N ALA A 7 -10.48 2.30 -10.21
CA ALA A 7 -11.70 1.89 -9.51
C ALA A 7 -11.43 1.37 -8.09
N ALA A 8 -10.31 0.68 -7.87
CA ALA A 8 -9.91 0.25 -6.53
C ALA A 8 -9.50 1.43 -5.65
N SER A 9 -8.77 2.41 -6.20
CA SER A 9 -8.43 3.64 -5.48
C SER A 9 -9.67 4.44 -5.08
N ASP A 10 -10.66 4.57 -5.98
CA ASP A 10 -11.92 5.26 -5.68
C ASP A 10 -12.70 4.55 -4.56
N ALA A 11 -12.75 3.22 -4.58
CA ALA A 11 -13.37 2.43 -3.52
C ALA A 11 -12.69 2.65 -2.15
N LEU A 12 -11.34 2.66 -2.12
CA LEU A 12 -10.59 2.92 -0.89
C LEU A 12 -10.80 4.32 -0.33
N SER A 13 -10.89 5.34 -1.20
CA SER A 13 -11.19 6.71 -0.79
C SER A 13 -12.58 6.86 -0.15
N LYS A 14 -13.51 5.95 -0.47
CA LYS A 14 -14.85 5.86 0.12
C LYS A 14 -14.92 4.97 1.36
N GLY A 15 -13.79 4.38 1.77
CA GLY A 15 -13.74 3.44 2.90
C GLY A 15 -14.33 2.06 2.57
N ASP A 16 -14.33 1.64 1.30
CA ASP A 16 -14.77 0.31 0.87
C ASP A 16 -13.57 -0.56 0.43
N PRO A 17 -12.78 -1.09 1.39
CA PRO A 17 -11.62 -1.91 1.09
C PRO A 17 -12.00 -3.27 0.48
N LEU A 18 -13.20 -3.79 0.73
CA LEU A 18 -13.64 -5.06 0.15
C LEU A 18 -13.95 -4.92 -1.34
N ALA A 19 -14.59 -3.82 -1.75
CA ALA A 19 -14.80 -3.54 -3.17
C ALA A 19 -13.49 -3.25 -3.90
N ALA A 20 -12.50 -2.66 -3.23
CA ALA A 20 -11.16 -2.53 -3.79
C ALA A 20 -10.52 -3.91 -4.00
N LEU A 21 -10.47 -4.75 -2.95
CA LEU A 21 -9.85 -6.08 -3.00
C LEU A 21 -10.49 -7.00 -4.05
N LYS A 22 -11.82 -6.95 -4.23
CA LYS A 22 -12.51 -7.69 -5.32
C LYS A 22 -11.92 -7.41 -6.71
N ARG A 23 -11.32 -6.24 -6.93
CA ARG A 23 -10.74 -5.84 -8.22
C ARG A 23 -9.25 -6.18 -8.35
N ILE A 24 -8.49 -6.16 -7.27
CA ILE A 24 -7.01 -6.20 -7.32
C ILE A 24 -6.36 -7.32 -6.50
N ALA A 25 -7.11 -8.17 -5.79
CA ALA A 25 -6.54 -9.16 -4.86
C ALA A 25 -5.59 -10.17 -5.51
N LEU A 26 -5.80 -10.50 -6.79
CA LEU A 26 -4.99 -11.46 -7.55
C LEU A 26 -3.82 -10.81 -8.33
N ARG A 27 -3.61 -9.51 -8.15
CA ARG A 27 -2.59 -8.76 -8.87
C ARG A 27 -1.37 -8.52 -7.98
N ASP A 28 -0.19 -8.62 -8.60
CA ASP A 28 1.11 -8.43 -7.96
C ASP A 28 1.94 -7.30 -8.60
N ASP A 29 1.35 -6.50 -9.49
CA ASP A 29 2.00 -5.27 -9.98
C ASP A 29 2.12 -4.22 -8.86
N PRO A 30 3.13 -3.34 -8.90
CA PRO A 30 3.42 -2.42 -7.79
C PRO A 30 2.21 -1.56 -7.34
N PRO A 31 1.42 -0.95 -8.24
CA PRO A 31 0.19 -0.25 -7.85
C PRO A 31 -0.84 -1.13 -7.13
N ALA A 32 -1.08 -2.36 -7.62
CA ALA A 32 -2.00 -3.28 -6.96
C ALA A 32 -1.51 -3.68 -5.55
N LEU A 33 -0.21 -3.94 -5.38
CA LEU A 33 0.38 -4.24 -4.07
C LEU A 33 0.19 -3.07 -3.09
N ALA A 34 0.42 -1.83 -3.53
CA ALA A 34 0.24 -0.64 -2.70
C ALA A 34 -1.22 -0.48 -2.23
N LEU A 35 -2.18 -0.57 -3.16
CA LEU A 35 -3.60 -0.45 -2.85
C LEU A 35 -4.10 -1.60 -1.95
N ARG A 36 -3.60 -2.83 -2.12
CA ARG A 36 -3.89 -3.94 -1.19
C ARG A 36 -3.36 -3.65 0.21
N GLY A 37 -2.17 -3.06 0.33
CA GLY A 37 -1.61 -2.63 1.62
C GLY A 37 -2.52 -1.62 2.33
N ILE A 38 -2.99 -0.59 1.61
CA ILE A 38 -3.95 0.40 2.13
C ILE A 38 -5.27 -0.27 2.55
N ALA A 39 -5.79 -1.19 1.74
CA ALA A 39 -7.01 -1.93 2.07
C ALA A 39 -6.87 -2.72 3.38
N MET A 40 -5.74 -3.41 3.58
CA MET A 40 -5.47 -4.16 4.81
C MET A 40 -5.32 -3.22 6.02
N ALA A 41 -4.69 -2.06 5.84
CA ALA A 41 -4.60 -1.05 6.89
C ALA A 41 -5.99 -0.53 7.31
N GLN A 42 -6.89 -0.26 6.37
CA GLN A 42 -8.28 0.13 6.65
C GLN A 42 -9.07 -0.98 7.39
N LEU A 43 -8.75 -2.25 7.13
CA LEU A 43 -9.35 -3.40 7.81
C LEU A 43 -8.69 -3.72 9.17
N GLY A 44 -7.61 -3.01 9.54
CA GLY A 44 -6.90 -3.19 10.81
C GLY A 44 -5.79 -4.25 10.79
N ASP A 45 -5.53 -4.91 9.65
CA ASP A 45 -4.40 -5.83 9.51
C ASP A 45 -3.13 -5.07 9.13
N LEU A 46 -2.53 -4.43 10.14
CA LEU A 46 -1.36 -3.56 9.99
C LEU A 46 -0.09 -4.32 9.61
N ALA A 47 0.06 -5.56 10.09
CA ALA A 47 1.20 -6.40 9.77
C ALA A 47 1.22 -6.77 8.29
N ARG A 48 0.07 -7.21 7.75
CA ARG A 48 -0.07 -7.52 6.34
C ARG A 48 0.05 -6.28 5.46
N ALA A 49 -0.48 -5.15 5.92
CA ALA A 49 -0.36 -3.87 5.23
C ALA A 49 1.11 -3.46 5.02
N LEU A 50 1.93 -3.52 6.07
CA LEU A 50 3.37 -3.23 5.99
C LEU A 50 4.10 -4.13 4.99
N GLU A 51 3.83 -5.44 5.01
CA GLU A 51 4.46 -6.37 4.07
C GLU A 51 4.16 -5.99 2.61
N LEU A 52 2.90 -5.68 2.32
CA LEU A 52 2.44 -5.31 0.98
C LEU A 52 3.03 -3.97 0.52
N LEU A 53 3.06 -2.96 1.39
CA LEU A 53 3.65 -1.65 1.08
C LEU A 53 5.16 -1.76 0.82
N ARG A 54 5.88 -2.54 1.63
CA ARG A 54 7.32 -2.82 1.42
C ARG A 54 7.59 -3.50 0.09
N ARG A 55 6.75 -4.48 -0.28
CA ARG A 55 6.83 -5.15 -1.57
C ARG A 55 6.54 -4.17 -2.71
N ALA A 56 5.53 -3.31 -2.56
CA ALA A 56 5.20 -2.29 -3.55
C ALA A 56 6.36 -1.29 -3.73
N ALA A 57 6.92 -0.75 -2.64
CA ALA A 57 8.05 0.17 -2.66
C ALA A 57 9.28 -0.41 -3.36
N ARG A 58 9.57 -1.71 -3.14
CA ARG A 58 10.64 -2.43 -3.85
C ARG A 58 10.35 -2.66 -5.33
N ALA A 59 9.08 -2.87 -5.68
CA ALA A 59 8.64 -3.12 -7.05
C ALA A 59 8.55 -1.83 -7.88
N PHE A 60 8.33 -0.67 -7.24
CA PHE A 60 8.49 0.63 -7.89
C PHE A 60 9.98 0.89 -8.18
N GLY A 61 10.34 0.90 -9.46
CA GLY A 61 11.70 1.12 -9.92
C GLY A 61 12.17 2.57 -9.79
N PRO A 62 13.44 2.88 -10.10
CA PRO A 62 14.02 4.23 -10.02
C PRO A 62 13.35 5.26 -10.93
N ARG A 63 12.54 4.81 -11.92
CA ARG A 63 11.79 5.68 -12.82
C ARG A 63 10.46 6.17 -12.24
N ASP A 64 10.00 5.58 -11.14
CA ASP A 64 8.74 5.93 -10.46
C ASP A 64 9.01 6.36 -9.01
N PRO A 65 9.77 7.45 -8.77
CA PRO A 65 10.18 7.85 -7.43
C PRO A 65 9.00 8.29 -6.55
N LEU A 66 7.97 8.90 -7.15
CA LEU A 66 6.82 9.42 -6.42
C LEU A 66 5.93 8.31 -5.81
N PRO A 67 5.50 7.28 -6.57
CA PRO A 67 4.78 6.14 -5.99
C PRO A 67 5.58 5.40 -4.91
N ARG A 68 6.89 5.26 -5.09
CA ARG A 68 7.77 4.67 -4.08
C ARG A 68 7.79 5.47 -2.79
N ALA A 69 7.94 6.80 -2.88
CA ALA A 69 7.91 7.68 -1.71
C ALA A 69 6.56 7.62 -0.97
N ARG A 70 5.44 7.53 -1.70
CA ARG A 70 4.11 7.37 -1.09
C ARG A 70 3.98 6.06 -0.31
N CYS A 71 4.55 4.96 -0.82
CA CYS A 71 4.59 3.71 -0.06
C CYS A 71 5.40 3.87 1.23
N ALA A 72 6.56 4.52 1.17
CA ALA A 72 7.40 4.77 2.35
C ALA A 72 6.67 5.61 3.42
N VAL A 73 5.91 6.63 3.01
CA VAL A 73 5.08 7.43 3.92
C VAL A 73 3.98 6.58 4.56
N ALA A 74 3.25 5.78 3.77
CA ALA A 74 2.22 4.89 4.31
C ALA A 74 2.81 3.85 5.30
N GLU A 75 4.01 3.34 5.03
CA GLU A 75 4.71 2.47 5.97
C GLU A 75 5.06 3.19 7.28
N ALA A 76 5.53 4.43 7.20
CA ALA A 76 5.83 5.24 8.38
C ALA A 76 4.59 5.55 9.22
N GLU A 77 3.44 5.80 8.59
CA GLU A 77 2.17 5.99 9.28
C GLU A 77 1.77 4.74 10.08
N ILE A 78 1.87 3.56 9.47
CA ILE A 78 1.56 2.29 10.15
C ILE A 78 2.56 2.01 11.27
N ALA A 79 3.85 2.22 11.02
CA ALA A 79 4.90 2.07 12.03
C ALA A 79 4.67 2.98 13.25
N LEU A 80 4.18 4.20 13.03
CA LEU A 80 3.81 5.12 14.09
C LEU A 80 2.65 4.57 14.93
N VAL A 81 1.60 4.04 14.29
CA VAL A 81 0.47 3.39 14.98
C VAL A 81 0.94 2.20 15.82
N LEU A 82 1.85 1.39 15.28
CA LEU A 82 2.43 0.23 15.95
C LEU A 82 3.47 0.58 17.02
N ARG A 83 3.93 1.83 17.08
CA ARG A 83 5.05 2.28 17.91
C ARG A 83 6.37 1.56 17.58
N ASP A 84 6.54 1.11 16.34
CA ASP A 84 7.74 0.42 15.83
C ASP A 84 8.50 1.31 14.84
N LEU A 85 9.17 2.33 15.38
CA LEU A 85 9.90 3.32 14.57
C LEU A 85 11.29 2.81 14.11
N GLY A 86 11.79 1.73 14.72
CA GLY A 86 13.13 1.20 14.46
C GLY A 86 13.27 0.58 13.07
N GLY A 87 12.23 -0.12 12.59
CA GLY A 87 12.25 -0.79 11.28
C GLY A 87 12.13 0.15 10.07
N THR A 88 11.53 1.33 10.24
CA THR A 88 11.26 2.27 9.13
C THR A 88 12.48 3.13 8.78
N LEU A 89 13.29 3.48 9.78
CA LEU A 89 14.50 4.30 9.59
C LEU A 89 15.63 3.59 8.84
N GLN A 90 15.59 2.26 8.71
CA GLN A 90 16.56 1.48 7.94
C GLN A 90 16.30 1.46 6.43
N MET A 91 15.14 1.96 5.96
CA MET A 91 14.76 1.92 4.55
C MET A 91 14.94 3.25 3.79
N LEU A 92 15.32 4.32 4.48
CA LEU A 92 15.75 5.60 3.91
C LEU A 92 17.24 5.59 3.64
#